data_AF-A0A940YSB1-F1
#
_entry.id   AF-A0A940YSB1-F1
#
_cell.length_a   1.000
_cell.length_b   1.000
_cell.length_c   1.000
_cell.angle_alpha   90.00
_cell.angle_beta   90.00
_cell.angle_gamma   90.00
#
_symmetry.space_group_name_H-M   'P 1'
#
loop_
_entity.id
_entity.type
_entity.pdbx_description
1 polymer ?
#
loop_
_entity_poly.entity_id
_entity_poly.type
_entity_poly.pdbx_seq_one_letter_code
_entity_poly.pdbx_strand_id
1 'polypeptide(L)'
;MRPLSLPPLLSLPSLLLLVSSLAACSTAGPARAPAAAELVGTWQVDLRPTPDAPPYLQAFVVTGVQGKRFSGSFYGTPISQSQINTDWGAVRIAFVTGDGSGEYHHSAVLSGNRLEGLTHSVGRDFLAYWSATR
;
A
#
# COMPACT_ATOMS: atom_id res chain seq x y z
N MET A 1 -25.13 83.97 -22.39
CA MET A 1 -25.54 82.99 -21.36
C MET A 1 -24.63 81.77 -21.48
N ARG A 2 -24.21 81.21 -20.33
CA ARG A 2 -23.02 80.36 -20.08
C ARG A 2 -22.70 79.24 -21.11
N PRO A 3 -21.42 78.98 -21.43
CA PRO A 3 -21.01 77.72 -22.04
C PRO A 3 -20.96 76.59 -21.00
N LEU A 4 -21.42 75.39 -21.40
CA LEU A 4 -21.33 74.16 -20.61
C LEU A 4 -19.87 73.73 -20.43
N SER A 5 -19.48 73.48 -19.18
CA SER A 5 -18.20 72.86 -18.82
C SER A 5 -18.37 71.34 -18.83
N LEU A 6 -17.53 70.64 -19.62
CA LEU A 6 -17.38 69.18 -19.58
C LEU A 6 -16.44 68.78 -18.43
N PRO A 7 -16.72 67.68 -17.70
CA PRO A 7 -15.83 67.18 -16.66
C PRO A 7 -14.61 66.44 -17.26
N PRO A 8 -13.51 66.29 -16.48
CA PRO A 8 -12.29 65.68 -16.98
C PRO A 8 -12.42 64.16 -17.07
N LEU A 9 -11.81 63.60 -18.10
CA LEU A 9 -11.59 62.16 -18.28
C LEU A 9 -10.65 61.65 -17.19
N LEU A 10 -11.17 60.82 -16.28
CA LEU A 10 -10.37 60.01 -15.36
C LEU A 10 -9.59 58.96 -16.16
N SER A 11 -8.28 59.09 -16.18
CA SER A 11 -7.35 58.06 -16.65
C SER A 11 -7.34 56.90 -15.66
N LEU A 12 -7.68 55.70 -16.13
CA LEU A 12 -7.51 54.44 -15.42
C LEU A 12 -6.15 53.84 -15.82
N PRO A 13 -5.08 53.98 -15.03
CA PRO A 13 -3.97 53.06 -15.13
C PRO A 13 -4.25 51.85 -14.22
N SER A 14 -3.68 50.70 -14.56
CA SER A 14 -3.40 49.62 -13.62
C SER A 14 -4.58 48.74 -13.17
N LEU A 15 -5.09 47.89 -14.08
CA LEU A 15 -5.69 46.62 -13.67
C LEU A 15 -5.48 45.53 -14.71
N LEU A 16 -4.23 45.20 -15.01
CA LEU A 16 -3.92 44.06 -15.89
C LEU A 16 -2.72 43.26 -15.36
N LEU A 17 -2.84 42.72 -14.15
CA LEU A 17 -1.81 41.81 -13.61
C LEU A 17 -2.38 40.84 -12.58
N LEU A 18 -3.41 40.07 -12.94
CA LEU A 18 -3.94 39.04 -12.02
C LEU A 18 -4.60 37.84 -12.73
N VAL A 19 -4.02 37.29 -13.80
CA VAL A 19 -4.55 36.04 -14.42
C VAL A 19 -3.42 35.15 -14.94
N SER A 20 -2.56 34.60 -14.06
CA SER A 20 -1.53 33.63 -14.50
C SER A 20 -1.21 32.55 -13.46
N SER A 21 -2.20 32.02 -12.74
CA SER A 21 -1.94 31.03 -11.67
C SER A 21 -2.90 29.83 -11.65
N LEU A 22 -3.35 29.32 -12.80
CA LEU A 22 -4.12 28.07 -12.86
C LEU A 22 -3.68 27.19 -14.04
N ALA A 23 -2.49 26.59 -13.97
CA ALA A 23 -2.16 25.43 -14.80
C ALA A 23 -0.88 24.71 -14.31
N ALA A 24 -0.86 24.27 -13.06
CA ALA A 24 0.09 23.26 -12.61
C ALA A 24 -0.66 22.11 -11.94
N CYS A 25 -1.62 21.52 -12.67
CA CYS A 25 -2.05 20.17 -12.36
C CYS A 25 -0.87 19.26 -12.70
N SER A 26 -0.03 18.96 -11.71
CA SER A 26 0.91 17.84 -11.79
C SER A 26 0.10 16.59 -12.11
N THR A 27 0.09 16.17 -13.37
CA THR A 27 -0.46 14.87 -13.76
C THR A 27 0.45 13.83 -13.12
N ALA A 28 0.05 13.31 -11.95
CA ALA A 28 0.63 12.10 -11.41
C ALA A 28 0.58 11.06 -12.53
N GLY A 29 1.74 10.62 -13.00
CA GLY A 29 1.84 9.60 -14.04
C GLY A 29 1.05 8.36 -13.62
N PRO A 30 0.61 7.52 -14.58
CA PRO A 30 -0.14 6.32 -14.27
C PRO A 30 0.62 5.53 -13.20
N ALA A 31 -0.06 5.25 -12.08
CA ALA A 31 0.52 4.48 -10.99
C ALA A 31 1.06 3.16 -11.57
N ARG A 32 2.34 2.89 -11.32
CA ARG A 32 3.01 1.67 -11.79
C ARG A 32 2.17 0.47 -11.37
N ALA A 33 1.89 -0.43 -12.32
CA ALA A 33 1.17 -1.67 -12.02
C ALA A 33 1.90 -2.43 -10.90
N PRO A 34 1.20 -2.93 -9.87
CA PRO A 34 1.82 -3.63 -8.75
C PRO A 34 2.63 -4.83 -9.26
N ALA A 35 3.93 -4.88 -8.95
CA ALA A 35 4.77 -5.96 -9.41
C ALA A 35 4.92 -7.03 -8.33
N ALA A 36 4.56 -8.28 -8.63
CA ALA A 36 4.71 -9.40 -7.70
C ALA A 36 6.15 -9.57 -7.18
N ALA A 37 7.14 -9.20 -8.00
CA ALA A 37 8.57 -9.21 -7.62
C ALA A 37 8.89 -8.31 -6.41
N GLU A 38 8.05 -7.33 -6.08
CA GLU A 38 8.19 -6.47 -4.89
C GLU A 38 8.10 -7.27 -3.58
N LEU A 39 7.51 -8.47 -3.62
CA LEU A 39 7.47 -9.36 -2.45
C LEU A 39 8.85 -9.89 -2.05
N VAL A 40 9.80 -10.03 -2.98
CA VAL A 40 11.08 -10.75 -2.75
C VAL A 40 11.93 -10.04 -1.71
N GLY A 41 12.39 -10.78 -0.70
CA GLY A 41 13.29 -10.39 0.38
C GLY A 41 12.70 -10.65 1.78
N THR A 42 13.28 -10.03 2.80
CA THR A 42 12.88 -10.22 4.20
C THR A 42 11.94 -9.10 4.65
N TRP A 43 10.89 -9.48 5.37
CA TRP A 43 9.89 -8.62 5.98
C TRP A 43 9.88 -8.87 7.48
N GLN A 44 9.84 -7.79 8.26
CA GLN A 44 9.64 -7.85 9.70
C GLN A 44 8.15 -7.86 9.99
N VAL A 45 7.63 -9.03 10.37
CA VAL A 45 6.23 -9.25 10.73
C VAL A 45 6.03 -8.89 12.20
N ASP A 46 4.97 -8.17 12.51
CA ASP A 46 4.47 -7.98 13.87
C ASP A 46 3.20 -8.83 14.07
N LEU A 47 3.27 -9.74 15.03
CA LEU A 47 2.25 -10.72 15.40
C LEU A 47 1.58 -10.38 16.74
N ARG A 48 1.71 -9.15 17.23
CA ARG A 48 1.06 -8.74 18.49
C ARG A 48 -0.47 -8.97 18.42
N PRO A 49 -1.10 -9.43 19.51
CA PRO A 49 -2.53 -9.73 19.51
C PRO A 49 -3.42 -8.48 19.49
N THR A 50 -2.91 -7.35 19.98
CA THR A 50 -3.59 -6.05 20.01
C THR A 50 -2.59 -4.91 19.74
N PRO A 51 -3.04 -3.72 19.31
CA PRO A 51 -2.14 -2.59 19.05
C PRO A 51 -1.25 -2.21 20.25
N ASP A 52 -1.79 -2.28 21.47
CA ASP A 52 -1.11 -1.87 22.71
C ASP A 52 -0.23 -2.96 23.32
N ALA A 53 -0.31 -4.20 22.84
CA ALA A 53 0.55 -5.28 23.30
C ALA A 53 2.02 -5.04 22.90
N PRO A 54 2.99 -5.56 23.67
CA PRO A 54 4.39 -5.52 23.28
C PRO A 54 4.59 -6.09 21.85
N PRO A 55 5.52 -5.52 21.05
CA PRO A 55 5.80 -6.02 19.71
C PRO A 55 6.16 -7.51 19.74
N TYR A 56 5.58 -8.29 18.82
CA TYR A 56 5.97 -9.68 18.63
C TYR A 56 6.52 -9.88 17.21
N LEU A 57 7.83 -9.68 17.09
CA LEU A 57 8.49 -9.52 15.80
C LEU A 57 9.05 -10.83 15.27
N GLN A 58 8.72 -11.18 14.02
CA GLN A 58 9.17 -12.39 13.34
C GLN A 58 9.58 -12.10 11.89
N ALA A 59 10.27 -13.04 11.25
CA ALA A 59 10.65 -12.92 9.86
C ALA A 59 9.61 -13.56 8.92
N PHE A 60 9.21 -12.82 7.88
CA PHE A 60 8.61 -13.37 6.67
C PHE A 60 9.61 -13.20 5.53
N VAL A 61 10.13 -14.30 5.02
CA VAL A 61 11.16 -14.32 3.98
C VAL A 61 10.52 -14.81 2.69
N VAL A 62 10.58 -14.00 1.64
CA VAL A 62 10.20 -14.39 0.27
C VAL A 62 11.48 -14.54 -0.54
N THR A 63 11.82 -15.77 -0.93
CA THR A 63 13.08 -16.06 -1.64
C THR A 63 12.96 -15.92 -3.15
N GLY A 64 11.75 -16.00 -3.70
CA GLY A 64 11.54 -15.89 -5.13
C GLY A 64 10.06 -15.85 -5.51
N VAL A 65 9.79 -15.36 -6.72
CA VAL A 65 8.47 -15.30 -7.33
C VAL A 65 8.56 -15.97 -8.70
N GLN A 66 7.65 -16.90 -8.99
CA GLN A 66 7.55 -17.59 -10.27
C GLN A 66 6.08 -17.61 -10.72
N GLY A 67 5.76 -16.80 -11.73
CA GLY A 67 4.39 -16.61 -12.18
C GLY A 67 3.48 -16.12 -11.05
N LYS A 68 2.39 -16.85 -10.76
CA LYS A 68 1.44 -16.53 -9.68
C LYS A 68 1.77 -17.22 -8.35
N ARG A 69 3.03 -17.63 -8.14
CA ARG A 69 3.49 -18.31 -6.91
C ARG A 69 4.75 -17.66 -6.35
N PHE A 70 5.01 -17.89 -5.07
CA PHE A 70 6.26 -17.49 -4.41
C PHE A 70 6.77 -18.57 -3.45
N SER A 71 8.07 -18.54 -3.16
CA SER A 71 8.73 -19.43 -2.21
C SER A 71 9.26 -18.64 -1.01
N GLY A 72 9.42 -19.30 0.13
CA GLY A 72 9.85 -18.60 1.34
C GLY A 72 9.58 -19.34 2.63
N SER A 73 9.67 -18.60 3.73
CA SER A 73 9.26 -19.03 5.07
C SER A 73 8.53 -17.92 5.80
N PHE A 74 7.57 -18.28 6.65
CA PHE A 74 6.86 -17.36 7.52
C PHE A 74 7.06 -17.82 8.95
N TYR A 75 7.66 -16.96 9.78
CA TYR A 75 8.08 -17.29 11.13
C TYR A 75 8.88 -18.61 11.19
N GLY A 76 9.91 -18.70 10.34
CA GLY A 76 10.79 -19.88 10.26
C GLY A 76 10.17 -21.12 9.62
N THR A 77 8.86 -21.13 9.38
CA THR A 77 8.16 -22.30 8.81
C THR A 77 8.09 -22.20 7.29
N PRO A 78 8.45 -23.26 6.54
CA PRO A 78 8.38 -23.25 5.08
C PRO A 78 6.96 -22.96 4.57
N ILE A 79 6.90 -22.17 3.50
CA ILE A 79 5.64 -21.83 2.83
C ILE A 79 5.26 -22.93 1.84
N SER A 80 3.98 -23.31 1.86
CA SER A 80 3.35 -24.17 0.86
C SER A 80 2.13 -23.49 0.24
N GLN A 81 1.65 -24.05 -0.89
CA GLN A 81 0.42 -23.65 -1.56
C GLN A 81 0.27 -22.13 -1.84
N SER A 82 1.38 -21.42 -2.03
CA SER A 82 1.39 -19.98 -2.24
C SER A 82 0.67 -19.56 -3.53
N GLN A 83 -0.05 -18.45 -3.48
CA GLN A 83 -0.77 -17.85 -4.60
C GLN A 83 -0.59 -16.34 -4.58
N ILE A 84 -0.52 -15.74 -5.77
CA ILE A 84 -0.42 -14.30 -6.00
C ILE A 84 -1.54 -13.86 -6.93
N ASN A 85 -2.20 -12.76 -6.60
CA ASN A 85 -3.17 -12.08 -7.44
C ASN A 85 -2.81 -10.58 -7.55
N THR A 86 -2.63 -10.09 -8.77
CA THR A 86 -2.33 -8.68 -9.08
C THR A 86 -3.45 -8.01 -9.88
N ASP A 87 -4.54 -8.72 -10.16
CA ASP A 87 -5.58 -8.32 -11.13
C ASP A 87 -6.45 -7.16 -10.60
N TRP A 88 -6.41 -6.90 -9.29
CA TRP A 88 -7.22 -5.90 -8.58
C TRP A 88 -6.40 -4.71 -8.06
N GLY A 89 -5.41 -4.27 -8.85
CA GLY A 89 -4.64 -3.04 -8.58
C GLY A 89 -3.75 -3.06 -7.34
N ALA A 90 -3.59 -4.22 -6.68
CA ALA A 90 -2.63 -4.44 -5.59
C ALA A 90 -2.15 -5.89 -5.59
N VAL A 91 -0.94 -6.14 -5.11
CA VAL A 91 -0.43 -7.52 -4.93
C VAL A 91 -1.12 -8.12 -3.71
N ARG A 92 -1.87 -9.19 -3.93
CA ARG A 92 -2.52 -9.99 -2.88
C ARG A 92 -1.89 -11.36 -2.85
N ILE A 93 -1.59 -11.84 -1.66
CA ILE A 93 -0.99 -13.16 -1.46
C ILE A 93 -1.85 -14.02 -0.56
N ALA A 94 -1.80 -15.32 -0.79
CA ALA A 94 -2.26 -16.32 0.14
C ALA A 94 -1.26 -17.48 0.18
N PHE A 95 -1.09 -18.11 1.33
CA PHE A 95 -0.16 -19.24 1.50
C PHE A 95 -0.47 -20.03 2.76
N VAL A 96 0.14 -21.22 2.88
CA VAL A 96 -0.03 -22.11 4.03
C VAL A 96 1.31 -22.35 4.72
N THR A 97 1.27 -22.42 6.05
CA THR A 97 2.34 -22.99 6.88
C THR A 97 1.74 -24.05 7.83
N GLY A 98 2.60 -24.88 8.44
CA GLY A 98 2.17 -25.86 9.43
C GLY A 98 3.32 -26.29 10.32
N ASP A 99 3.03 -26.48 11.61
CA ASP A 99 3.97 -26.87 12.67
C ASP A 99 3.65 -28.25 13.26
N GLY A 100 2.82 -29.04 12.57
CA GLY A 100 2.32 -30.34 13.03
C GLY A 100 1.10 -30.26 13.97
N SER A 101 0.75 -29.07 14.49
CA SER A 101 -0.47 -28.87 15.27
C SER A 101 -1.69 -28.48 14.43
N GLY A 102 -1.48 -28.15 13.16
CA GLY A 102 -2.51 -27.79 12.19
C GLY A 102 -1.95 -26.95 11.05
N GLU A 103 -2.76 -26.73 10.03
CA GLU A 103 -2.45 -25.78 8.97
C GLU A 103 -2.85 -24.36 9.39
N TYR A 104 -2.02 -23.40 9.02
CA TYR A 104 -2.32 -21.97 9.11
C TYR A 104 -2.44 -21.43 7.70
N HIS A 105 -3.60 -20.87 7.39
CA HIS A 105 -3.84 -20.17 6.14
C HIS A 105 -3.59 -18.68 6.36
N HIS A 106 -2.68 -18.13 5.58
CA HIS A 106 -2.32 -16.72 5.63
C HIS A 106 -2.81 -16.03 4.37
N SER A 107 -3.22 -14.78 4.49
CA SER A 107 -3.49 -13.91 3.35
C SER A 107 -3.10 -12.48 3.66
N ALA A 108 -2.56 -11.75 2.69
CA ALA A 108 -2.18 -10.36 2.86
C ALA A 108 -2.27 -9.52 1.58
N VAL A 109 -2.31 -8.21 1.76
CA VAL A 109 -2.25 -7.21 0.69
C VAL A 109 -0.99 -6.38 0.87
N LEU A 110 -0.23 -6.20 -0.22
CA LEU A 110 0.91 -5.30 -0.30
C LEU A 110 0.44 -3.91 -0.69
N SER A 111 0.84 -2.91 0.10
CA SER A 111 0.65 -1.50 -0.20
C SER A 111 1.95 -0.73 0.09
N GLY A 112 2.71 -0.43 -0.96
CA GLY A 112 4.05 0.15 -0.81
C GLY A 112 4.99 -0.81 -0.07
N ASN A 113 5.60 -0.34 1.02
CA ASN A 113 6.53 -1.13 1.84
C ASN A 113 5.85 -1.82 3.03
N ARG A 114 4.53 -2.04 2.96
CA ARG A 114 3.76 -2.64 4.04
C ARG A 114 2.84 -3.75 3.54
N LEU A 115 2.88 -4.88 4.23
CA LEU A 115 1.91 -5.96 4.14
C LEU A 115 0.97 -5.90 5.32
N GLU A 116 -0.31 -6.14 5.08
CA GLU A 116 -1.29 -6.41 6.12
C GLU A 116 -2.04 -7.68 5.81
N GLY A 117 -2.21 -8.53 6.82
CA GLY A 117 -2.79 -9.82 6.62
C GLY A 117 -3.46 -10.41 7.83
N LEU A 118 -4.01 -11.60 7.59
CA LEU A 118 -4.63 -12.45 8.58
C LEU A 118 -3.98 -13.83 8.53
N THR A 119 -4.00 -14.50 9.66
CA THR A 119 -3.72 -15.93 9.81
C THR A 119 -4.96 -16.58 10.38
N HIS A 120 -5.48 -17.61 9.71
CA HIS A 120 -6.62 -18.40 10.17
C HIS A 120 -6.23 -19.88 10.23
N SER A 121 -6.53 -20.53 11.36
CA SER A 121 -6.38 -21.97 11.52
C SER A 121 -7.65 -22.54 12.15
N VAL A 122 -8.40 -23.31 11.35
CA VAL A 122 -9.65 -23.94 11.79
C VAL A 122 -9.39 -24.96 12.88
N GLY A 123 -8.38 -25.81 12.71
CA GLY A 123 -8.04 -26.88 13.66
C GLY A 123 -7.58 -26.35 15.03
N ARG A 124 -7.18 -25.08 15.11
CA ARG A 124 -6.74 -24.42 16.33
C ARG A 124 -7.73 -23.38 16.88
N ASP A 125 -8.88 -23.20 16.22
CA ASP A 125 -9.84 -22.12 16.54
C ASP A 125 -9.13 -20.75 16.66
N PHE A 126 -8.34 -20.43 15.65
CA PHE A 126 -7.39 -19.32 15.71
C PHE A 126 -7.56 -18.36 14.53
N LEU A 127 -7.69 -17.08 14.84
CA LEU A 127 -7.65 -15.97 13.88
C LEU A 127 -6.76 -14.86 14.45
N ALA A 128 -5.76 -14.43 13.69
CA ALA A 128 -4.87 -13.35 14.08
C ALA A 128 -4.65 -12.36 12.94
N TYR A 129 -4.59 -11.08 13.30
CA TYR A 129 -4.06 -10.02 12.45
C TYR A 129 -2.54 -10.01 12.50
N TRP A 130 -1.92 -9.59 11.39
CA TRP A 130 -0.51 -9.27 11.35
C TRP A 130 -0.22 -8.18 10.33
N SER A 131 0.88 -7.46 10.54
CA SER A 131 1.43 -6.56 9.53
C SER A 131 2.92 -6.81 9.37
N ALA A 132 3.47 -6.46 8.22
CA ALA A 132 4.90 -6.58 7.99
C ALA A 132 5.45 -5.38 7.23
N THR A 133 6.66 -4.97 7.57
CA THR A 133 7.37 -3.87 6.91
C THR A 133 8.76 -4.29 6.47
N ARG A 134 9.31 -3.58 5.49
CA ARG A 134 10.71 -3.64 5.08
C ARG A 134 11.39 -2.30 5.30
#